data_AF-A0A356AZC4-F1
#
_entry.id   AF-A0A356AZC4-F1
#
_cell.length_a   1.000
_cell.length_b   1.000
_cell.length_c   1.000
_cell.angle_alpha   90.00
_cell.angle_beta   90.00
_cell.angle_gamma   90.00
#
_symmetry.space_group_name_H-M   'P 1'
#
loop_
_entity.id
_entity.type
_entity.pdbx_description
1 polymer ?
#
loop_
_entity_poly.entity_id
_entity_poly.type
_entity_poly.pdbx_seq_one_letter_code
_entity_poly.pdbx_strand_id
1 'polypeptide(L)'
;MTFVDKINDLQDKKQKLELGGGKERIATQHEKGKLTARERINKLFDEGSFVEVGTFAETSCIDFDMQKKKAPGDGVVTGYGTINGRPVFAAAQDFTVIAGSLGGMHAKKIVNVMNMAAKTGAPFIALNDSGGARIEEGVEALGGYGDIFKMNTMLSGVVPQITVIMGPCAGGASYSPALSDFVFMVENTAQMFITGPSVIQAITGEEVTMDELGGAKIHTTKSGNAHRSFENEDQCFDGIKKLLSFLPDNNLAGLPQYECTDSLNRTAEAIYDLIPEGKSGYDVKSLILQIVDNADIFEIHPDFAQNVVTCFARINGKTVGIVANQPNVKAGCLDIDASDKAARFVR
;
A
#
# COMPACT_ATOMS: atom_id res chain seq x y z
N MET A 1 14.42 -17.35 39.90
CA MET A 1 13.95 -16.27 39.01
C MET A 1 12.70 -15.67 39.63
N THR A 2 12.80 -14.45 40.13
CA THR A 2 11.70 -13.68 40.70
C THR A 2 10.71 -13.26 39.61
N PHE A 3 9.55 -12.72 39.99
CA PHE A 3 8.60 -12.16 39.01
C PHE A 3 9.20 -10.95 38.26
N VAL A 4 9.98 -10.12 38.95
CA VAL A 4 10.70 -8.98 38.35
C VAL A 4 11.73 -9.46 37.33
N ASP A 5 12.48 -10.53 37.63
CA ASP A 5 13.43 -11.11 36.68
C ASP A 5 12.73 -11.57 35.38
N LYS A 6 11.51 -12.11 35.47
CA LYS A 6 10.72 -12.53 34.30
C LYS A 6 10.25 -11.34 33.46
N ILE A 7 9.89 -10.22 34.10
CA ILE A 7 9.52 -8.99 33.39
C ILE A 7 10.72 -8.42 32.65
N ASN A 8 11.88 -8.36 33.31
CA ASN A 8 13.12 -7.88 32.69
C ASN A 8 13.53 -8.77 31.52
N ASP A 9 13.47 -10.10 31.66
CA ASP A 9 13.74 -11.06 30.56
C ASP A 9 12.78 -10.84 29.37
N LEU A 10 11.49 -10.58 29.63
CA LEU A 10 10.53 -10.25 28.58
C LEU A 10 10.90 -8.95 27.86
N GLN A 11 11.26 -7.89 28.61
CA GLN A 11 11.66 -6.61 28.05
C GLN A 11 12.94 -6.73 27.21
N ASP A 12 13.95 -7.45 27.70
CA ASP A 12 15.18 -7.73 26.98
C ASP A 12 14.93 -8.50 25.67
N LYS A 13 14.03 -9.48 25.70
CA LYS A 13 13.63 -10.22 24.49
C LYS A 13 12.91 -9.32 23.49
N LYS A 14 12.03 -8.41 23.93
CA LYS A 14 11.39 -7.42 23.05
C LYS A 14 12.40 -6.51 22.39
N GLN A 15 13.30 -5.91 23.17
CA GLN A 15 14.35 -5.03 22.64
C GLN A 15 15.24 -5.74 21.61
N LYS A 16 15.56 -7.03 21.83
CA LYS A 16 16.31 -7.83 20.85
C LYS A 16 15.52 -8.08 19.56
N LEU A 17 14.23 -8.36 19.66
CA LEU A 17 13.37 -8.53 18.48
C LEU A 17 13.17 -7.24 17.68
N GLU A 18 13.13 -6.10 18.38
CA GLU A 18 13.00 -4.78 17.75
C GLU A 18 14.20 -4.43 16.87
N LEU A 19 15.36 -5.04 17.11
CA LEU A 19 16.54 -4.89 16.25
C LEU A 19 16.44 -5.65 14.93
N GLY A 20 15.41 -6.47 14.71
CA GLY A 20 15.21 -7.21 13.46
C GLY A 20 16.46 -7.98 13.03
N GLY A 21 16.92 -7.74 11.79
CA GLY A 21 18.15 -8.32 11.25
C GLY A 21 19.46 -7.86 11.89
N GLY A 22 19.41 -6.94 12.86
CA GLY A 22 20.56 -6.37 13.56
C GLY A 22 20.96 -4.98 13.03
N LYS A 23 21.74 -4.26 13.84
CA LYS A 23 22.12 -2.85 13.59
C LYS A 23 22.80 -2.61 12.24
N GLU A 24 23.63 -3.54 11.79
CA GLU A 24 24.32 -3.44 10.50
C GLU A 24 23.33 -3.46 9.33
N ARG A 25 22.34 -4.37 9.35
CA ARG A 25 21.32 -4.45 8.30
C ARG A 25 20.37 -3.26 8.33
N ILE A 26 20.08 -2.73 9.52
CA ILE A 26 19.32 -1.48 9.67
C ILE A 26 20.08 -0.32 9.02
N ALA A 27 21.38 -0.19 9.29
CA ALA A 27 22.20 0.84 8.67
C ALA A 27 22.23 0.72 7.14
N THR A 28 22.39 -0.49 6.60
CA THR A 28 22.31 -0.73 5.13
C THR A 28 20.93 -0.41 4.55
N GLN A 29 19.84 -0.63 5.29
CA GLN A 29 18.49 -0.24 4.86
C GLN A 29 18.38 1.29 4.80
N HIS A 30 18.88 2.01 5.82
CA HIS A 30 18.89 3.47 5.87
C HIS A 30 19.80 4.11 4.80
N GLU A 31 20.95 3.51 4.50
CA GLU A 31 21.84 3.95 3.41
C GLU A 31 21.16 3.93 2.04
N LYS A 32 20.14 3.07 1.86
CA LYS A 32 19.31 3.02 0.66
C LYS A 32 18.14 3.99 0.68
N GLY A 33 18.07 4.87 1.69
CA GLY A 33 16.97 5.83 1.86
C GLY A 33 15.65 5.21 2.30
N LYS A 34 15.66 3.97 2.82
CA LYS A 34 14.45 3.23 3.22
C LYS A 34 14.35 3.17 4.74
N LEU A 35 13.14 3.24 5.26
CA LEU A 35 12.90 2.99 6.69
C LEU A 35 12.83 1.49 6.99
N THR A 36 12.98 1.13 8.26
CA THR A 36 12.69 -0.22 8.76
C THR A 36 11.18 -0.44 8.91
N ALA A 37 10.73 -1.70 8.96
CA ALA A 37 9.32 -2.03 9.14
C ALA A 37 8.68 -1.35 10.37
N ARG A 38 9.40 -1.28 11.50
CA ARG A 38 8.91 -0.67 12.74
C ARG A 38 8.87 0.86 12.66
N GLU A 39 9.85 1.49 12.02
CA GLU A 39 9.84 2.94 11.76
C GLU A 39 8.66 3.33 10.86
N ARG A 40 8.35 2.53 9.84
CA ARG A 40 7.19 2.71 8.97
C ARG A 40 5.87 2.64 9.74
N ILE A 41 5.72 1.63 10.60
CA ILE A 41 4.56 1.50 11.48
C ILE A 41 4.43 2.74 12.40
N ASN A 42 5.50 3.16 13.05
CA ASN A 42 5.48 4.31 13.96
C ASN A 42 5.13 5.64 13.27
N LYS A 43 5.48 5.81 11.98
CA LYS A 43 5.13 7.01 11.20
C LYS A 43 3.70 6.95 10.64
N LEU A 44 3.22 5.76 10.30
CA LEU A 44 1.89 5.56 9.74
C LEU A 44 0.79 5.74 10.79
N PHE A 45 0.95 5.13 11.97
CA PHE A 45 -0.05 5.13 13.03
C PHE A 45 0.07 6.35 13.96
N ASP A 46 -1.02 6.68 14.65
CA ASP A 46 -1.03 7.71 15.68
C ASP A 46 -0.06 7.31 16.81
N GLU A 47 0.62 8.30 17.40
CA GLU A 47 1.67 8.08 18.39
C GLU A 47 1.17 7.22 19.57
N GLY A 48 1.90 6.15 19.87
CA GLY A 48 1.59 5.23 20.97
C GLY A 48 0.35 4.35 20.77
N SER A 49 -0.29 4.38 19.59
CA SER A 49 -1.53 3.60 19.34
C SER A 49 -1.29 2.16 18.87
N PHE A 50 -0.13 1.85 18.30
CA PHE A 50 0.11 0.56 17.67
C PHE A 50 0.31 -0.57 18.68
N VAL A 51 -0.47 -1.65 18.51
CA VAL A 51 -0.41 -2.89 19.27
C VAL A 51 0.05 -4.01 18.35
N GLU A 52 1.29 -4.46 18.54
CA GLU A 52 1.86 -5.56 17.76
C GLU A 52 1.24 -6.92 18.18
N VAL A 53 0.97 -7.77 17.19
CA VAL A 53 0.39 -9.10 17.34
C VAL A 53 1.38 -10.14 16.79
N GLY A 54 1.68 -11.18 17.58
CA GLY A 54 2.60 -12.23 17.16
C GLY A 54 4.07 -11.80 17.12
N THR A 55 4.48 -10.86 17.98
CA THR A 55 5.85 -10.33 18.07
C THR A 55 6.92 -11.45 18.20
N PHE A 56 6.65 -12.47 19.02
CA PHE A 56 7.58 -13.56 19.32
C PHE A 56 7.44 -14.78 18.39
N ALA A 57 6.70 -14.66 17.28
CA ALA A 57 6.59 -15.79 16.36
C ALA A 57 7.94 -16.09 15.70
N GLU A 58 8.22 -17.38 15.53
CA GLU A 58 9.43 -17.88 14.88
C GLU A 58 9.05 -18.88 13.78
N THR A 59 9.91 -19.02 12.78
CA THR A 59 9.76 -20.08 11.77
C THR A 59 9.79 -21.45 12.45
N SER A 60 8.96 -22.37 11.97
CA SER A 60 8.97 -23.78 12.36
C SER A 60 9.78 -24.66 11.41
N CYS A 61 10.47 -24.07 10.42
CA CYS A 61 11.22 -24.82 9.42
C CYS A 61 12.51 -25.42 10.00
N ILE A 62 12.74 -26.70 9.69
CA ILE A 62 13.94 -27.47 10.10
C ILE A 62 14.86 -27.81 8.92
N ASP A 63 14.48 -27.43 7.70
CA ASP A 63 15.26 -27.66 6.49
C ASP A 63 16.30 -26.55 6.29
N PHE A 64 17.33 -26.84 5.48
CA PHE A 64 18.38 -25.87 5.06
C PHE A 64 19.02 -25.06 6.20
N ASP A 65 19.17 -25.68 7.37
CA ASP A 65 19.70 -25.04 8.58
C ASP A 65 18.92 -23.80 9.04
N MET A 66 17.62 -23.69 8.73
CA MET A 66 16.76 -22.58 9.13
C MET A 66 16.71 -22.39 10.65
N GLN A 67 16.82 -23.46 11.44
CA GLN A 67 16.91 -23.41 12.90
C GLN A 67 18.16 -22.69 13.43
N LYS A 68 19.20 -22.51 12.61
CA LYS A 68 20.40 -21.74 12.95
C LYS A 68 20.29 -20.27 12.54
N LYS A 69 19.33 -19.91 11.68
CA LYS A 69 19.12 -18.53 11.23
C LYS A 69 18.27 -17.78 12.26
N LYS A 70 18.63 -16.52 12.52
CA LYS A 70 17.82 -15.63 13.34
C LYS A 70 16.71 -15.02 12.48
N ALA A 71 15.46 -15.32 12.82
CA ALA A 71 14.26 -14.84 12.12
C ALA A 71 13.29 -14.15 13.10
N PRO A 72 13.69 -13.03 13.73
CA PRO A 72 12.84 -12.35 14.72
C PRO A 72 11.50 -11.92 14.10
N GLY A 73 10.41 -12.31 14.76
CA GLY A 73 9.04 -12.04 14.29
C GLY A 73 8.69 -12.66 12.93
N ASP A 74 9.50 -13.61 12.47
CA ASP A 74 9.52 -14.20 11.14
C ASP A 74 9.58 -13.21 9.96
N GLY A 75 10.15 -12.03 10.19
CA GLY A 75 10.38 -11.01 9.16
C GLY A 75 9.14 -10.21 8.75
N VAL A 76 8.11 -10.17 9.60
CA VAL A 76 6.97 -9.26 9.44
C VAL A 76 6.50 -8.73 10.79
N VAL A 77 6.24 -7.44 10.86
CA VAL A 77 5.56 -6.78 11.98
C VAL A 77 4.08 -6.70 11.64
N THR A 78 3.21 -7.29 12.44
CA THR A 78 1.76 -7.27 12.22
C THR A 78 1.05 -6.74 13.45
N GLY A 79 -0.08 -6.07 13.26
CA GLY A 79 -0.84 -5.53 14.39
C GLY A 79 -1.96 -4.62 13.95
N TYR A 80 -2.38 -3.78 14.90
CA TYR A 80 -3.39 -2.76 14.69
C TYR A 80 -3.06 -1.51 15.50
N GLY A 81 -3.63 -0.39 15.13
CA GLY A 81 -3.52 0.87 15.85
C GLY A 81 -4.59 1.83 15.37
N THR A 82 -4.37 3.12 15.56
CA THR A 82 -5.26 4.15 15.01
C THR A 82 -4.57 5.04 13.98
N ILE A 83 -5.34 5.49 12.98
CA ILE A 83 -4.94 6.56 12.07
C ILE A 83 -6.02 7.64 12.15
N ASN A 84 -5.65 8.83 12.62
CA ASN A 84 -6.60 9.90 12.93
C ASN A 84 -7.73 9.40 13.86
N GLY A 85 -7.40 8.58 14.85
CA GLY A 85 -8.33 7.97 15.80
C GLY A 85 -9.15 6.80 15.27
N ARG A 86 -9.04 6.43 13.98
CA ARG A 86 -9.79 5.32 13.39
C ARG A 86 -9.00 4.01 13.44
N PRO A 87 -9.61 2.87 13.82
CA PRO A 87 -8.92 1.60 13.91
C PRO A 87 -8.47 1.11 12.53
N VAL A 88 -7.19 0.73 12.41
CA VAL A 88 -6.61 0.20 11.18
C VAL A 88 -5.67 -0.97 11.50
N PHE A 89 -5.71 -2.01 10.67
CA PHE A 89 -4.79 -3.15 10.75
C PHE A 89 -3.66 -3.00 9.76
N ALA A 90 -2.46 -3.48 10.11
CA ALA A 90 -1.34 -3.47 9.20
C ALA A 90 -0.43 -4.69 9.30
N ALA A 91 0.27 -4.95 8.19
CA ALA A 91 1.41 -5.82 8.10
C ALA A 91 2.56 -5.09 7.41
N ALA A 92 3.73 -5.02 8.06
CA ALA A 92 4.93 -4.39 7.51
C ALA A 92 6.07 -5.41 7.44
N GLN A 93 6.53 -5.70 6.23
CA GLN A 93 7.59 -6.68 6.01
C GLN A 93 8.96 -6.08 6.37
N ASP A 94 9.76 -6.84 7.10
CA ASP A 94 11.08 -6.42 7.55
C ASP A 94 12.17 -7.02 6.64
N PHE A 95 12.62 -6.21 5.69
CA PHE A 95 13.66 -6.59 4.73
C PHE A 95 14.99 -6.98 5.42
N THR A 96 15.25 -6.49 6.64
CA THR A 96 16.47 -6.84 7.36
C THR A 96 16.46 -8.31 7.83
N VAL A 97 15.28 -8.94 7.92
CA VAL A 97 15.09 -10.32 8.39
C VAL A 97 14.88 -11.24 7.20
N ILE A 98 15.93 -11.96 6.79
CA ILE A 98 15.92 -12.89 5.64
C ILE A 98 15.30 -12.23 4.39
N ALA A 99 15.71 -10.99 4.09
CA ALA A 99 15.21 -10.20 2.96
C ALA A 99 13.68 -10.00 2.95
N GLY A 100 13.01 -10.04 4.12
CA GLY A 100 11.56 -9.97 4.22
C GLY A 100 10.84 -11.13 3.52
N SER A 101 11.56 -12.23 3.23
CA SER A 101 11.01 -13.36 2.49
C SER A 101 9.87 -14.02 3.25
N LEU A 102 8.81 -14.35 2.51
CA LEU A 102 7.60 -14.94 3.05
C LEU A 102 7.81 -16.43 3.33
N GLY A 103 7.80 -16.79 4.61
CA GLY A 103 7.69 -18.16 5.11
C GLY A 103 6.27 -18.48 5.61
N GLY A 104 6.08 -19.70 6.12
CA GLY A 104 4.79 -20.17 6.61
C GLY A 104 4.29 -19.40 7.84
N MET A 105 5.16 -19.10 8.81
CA MET A 105 4.78 -18.34 10.00
C MET A 105 4.54 -16.85 9.68
N HIS A 106 5.36 -16.28 8.82
CA HIS A 106 5.18 -14.94 8.25
C HIS A 106 3.79 -14.79 7.63
N ALA A 107 3.38 -15.74 6.77
CA ALA A 107 2.06 -15.74 6.17
C ALA A 107 0.93 -15.87 7.22
N LYS A 108 1.07 -16.81 8.17
CA LYS A 108 0.11 -16.99 9.26
C LYS A 108 -0.09 -15.72 10.09
N LYS A 109 0.97 -14.94 10.33
CA LYS A 109 0.87 -13.63 11.00
C LYS A 109 0.05 -12.63 10.21
N ILE A 110 0.29 -12.51 8.90
CA ILE A 110 -0.46 -11.61 8.01
C ILE A 110 -1.93 -12.03 7.95
N VAL A 111 -2.19 -13.31 7.69
CA VAL A 111 -3.54 -13.88 7.63
C VAL A 111 -4.28 -13.68 8.96
N ASN A 112 -3.60 -13.80 10.10
CA ASN A 112 -4.22 -13.56 11.41
C ASN A 112 -4.73 -12.11 11.53
N VAL A 113 -3.93 -11.10 11.17
CA VAL A 113 -4.38 -9.70 11.25
C VAL A 113 -5.41 -9.34 10.18
N MET A 114 -5.34 -9.94 8.99
CA MET A 114 -6.41 -9.81 7.98
C MET A 114 -7.73 -10.39 8.49
N ASN A 115 -7.70 -11.53 9.20
CA ASN A 115 -8.90 -12.09 9.83
C ASN A 115 -9.42 -11.20 10.96
N MET A 116 -8.55 -10.54 11.72
CA MET A 116 -8.97 -9.56 12.72
C MET A 116 -9.65 -8.36 12.07
N ALA A 117 -9.06 -7.80 11.00
CA ALA A 117 -9.64 -6.73 10.20
C ALA A 117 -11.03 -7.11 9.65
N ALA A 118 -11.17 -8.34 9.12
CA ALA A 118 -12.44 -8.88 8.65
C ALA A 118 -13.51 -8.92 9.77
N LYS A 119 -13.12 -9.37 10.96
CA LYS A 119 -14.03 -9.53 12.11
C LYS A 119 -14.48 -8.19 12.67
N THR A 120 -13.62 -7.18 12.65
CA THR A 120 -13.93 -5.85 13.21
C THR A 120 -14.47 -4.87 12.19
N GLY A 121 -14.38 -5.18 10.88
CA GLY A 121 -14.76 -4.27 9.81
C GLY A 121 -13.87 -3.02 9.75
N ALA A 122 -12.55 -3.22 9.81
CA ALA A 122 -11.58 -2.13 9.79
C ALA A 122 -10.63 -2.26 8.57
N PRO A 123 -10.11 -1.14 8.03
CA PRO A 123 -9.16 -1.16 6.92
C PRO A 123 -7.90 -1.99 7.21
N PHE A 124 -7.31 -2.55 6.15
CA PHE A 124 -6.06 -3.30 6.21
C PHE A 124 -5.00 -2.67 5.28
N ILE A 125 -3.79 -2.46 5.82
CA ILE A 125 -2.66 -1.89 5.09
C ILE A 125 -1.48 -2.86 5.04
N ALA A 126 -1.03 -3.20 3.85
CA ALA A 126 0.19 -3.99 3.64
C ALA A 126 1.35 -3.07 3.21
N LEU A 127 2.44 -3.05 3.97
CA LEU A 127 3.69 -2.36 3.64
C LEU A 127 4.72 -3.40 3.19
N ASN A 128 4.90 -3.50 1.88
CA ASN A 128 5.64 -4.57 1.21
C ASN A 128 7.09 -4.17 0.93
N ASP A 129 7.99 -5.03 1.36
CA ASP A 129 9.45 -4.92 1.17
C ASP A 129 10.05 -6.32 1.35
N SER A 130 9.93 -7.14 0.29
CA SER A 130 10.17 -8.58 0.33
C SER A 130 10.86 -9.10 -0.93
N GLY A 131 11.90 -9.92 -0.71
CA GLY A 131 12.56 -10.66 -1.77
C GLY A 131 11.72 -11.78 -2.40
N GLY A 132 10.48 -12.00 -1.94
CA GLY A 132 9.57 -13.03 -2.47
C GLY A 132 9.42 -14.23 -1.54
N ALA A 133 9.19 -15.42 -2.11
CA ALA A 133 9.04 -16.65 -1.34
C ALA A 133 10.33 -17.03 -0.62
N ARG A 134 10.24 -17.50 0.62
CA ARG A 134 11.38 -18.12 1.30
C ARG A 134 11.62 -19.52 0.73
N ILE A 135 12.62 -19.64 -0.13
CA ILE A 135 12.92 -20.87 -0.88
C ILE A 135 13.16 -22.04 0.07
N GLU A 136 13.80 -21.80 1.21
CA GLU A 136 14.10 -22.80 2.23
C GLU A 136 12.85 -23.44 2.85
N GLU A 137 11.67 -22.81 2.74
CA GLU A 137 10.40 -23.35 3.25
C GLU A 137 9.52 -23.98 2.16
N GLY A 138 9.96 -23.94 0.90
CA GLY A 138 9.33 -24.65 -0.23
C GLY A 138 7.82 -24.41 -0.35
N VAL A 139 7.05 -25.50 -0.33
CA VAL A 139 5.59 -25.47 -0.53
C VAL A 139 4.84 -24.79 0.62
N GLU A 140 5.40 -24.70 1.82
CA GLU A 140 4.77 -23.98 2.95
C GLU A 140 4.73 -22.47 2.65
N ALA A 141 5.79 -21.92 2.05
CA ALA A 141 5.80 -20.53 1.60
C ALA A 141 4.76 -20.27 0.50
N LEU A 142 4.61 -21.20 -0.45
CA LEU A 142 3.61 -21.11 -1.52
C LEU A 142 2.17 -21.23 -0.97
N GLY A 143 1.94 -22.14 -0.03
CA GLY A 143 0.67 -22.25 0.69
C GLY A 143 0.34 -20.96 1.44
N GLY A 144 1.34 -20.36 2.08
CA GLY A 144 1.22 -19.06 2.75
C GLY A 144 0.79 -17.93 1.81
N TYR A 145 1.33 -17.87 0.59
CA TYR A 145 0.81 -16.96 -0.44
C TYR A 145 -0.67 -17.22 -0.76
N GLY A 146 -1.03 -18.49 -0.97
CA GLY A 146 -2.41 -18.89 -1.24
C GLY A 146 -3.39 -18.44 -0.15
N ASP A 147 -3.02 -18.58 1.11
CA ASP A 147 -3.83 -18.14 2.24
C ASP A 147 -4.02 -16.62 2.27
N ILE A 148 -2.97 -15.85 1.96
CA ILE A 148 -3.07 -14.37 1.85
C ILE A 148 -3.96 -13.98 0.67
N PHE A 149 -3.78 -14.57 -0.51
CA PHE A 149 -4.60 -14.25 -1.69
C PHE A 149 -6.08 -14.55 -1.46
N LYS A 150 -6.37 -15.67 -0.79
CA LYS A 150 -7.72 -16.01 -0.35
C LYS A 150 -8.28 -14.92 0.55
N MET A 151 -7.52 -14.46 1.55
CA MET A 151 -7.96 -13.37 2.42
C MET A 151 -8.16 -12.05 1.67
N ASN A 152 -7.29 -11.69 0.71
CA ASN A 152 -7.48 -10.50 -0.10
C ASN A 152 -8.80 -10.54 -0.86
N THR A 153 -9.12 -11.71 -1.42
CA THR A 153 -10.36 -11.94 -2.18
C THR A 153 -11.58 -11.88 -1.27
N MET A 154 -11.50 -12.50 -0.09
CA MET A 154 -12.59 -12.49 0.90
C MET A 154 -12.86 -11.09 1.48
N LEU A 155 -11.83 -10.24 1.56
CA LEU A 155 -11.95 -8.86 2.04
C LEU A 155 -12.33 -7.85 0.94
N SER A 156 -12.28 -8.24 -0.34
CA SER A 156 -12.54 -7.34 -1.46
C SER A 156 -13.97 -6.80 -1.41
N GLY A 157 -14.10 -5.46 -1.36
CA GLY A 157 -15.38 -4.79 -1.21
C GLY A 157 -16.03 -4.92 0.18
N VAL A 158 -15.30 -5.45 1.18
CA VAL A 158 -15.76 -5.56 2.58
C VAL A 158 -15.10 -4.51 3.46
N VAL A 159 -13.76 -4.46 3.45
CA VAL A 159 -12.95 -3.42 4.11
C VAL A 159 -11.97 -2.85 3.11
N PRO A 160 -11.57 -1.57 3.21
CA PRO A 160 -10.54 -1.02 2.36
C PRO A 160 -9.20 -1.76 2.54
N GLN A 161 -8.63 -2.20 1.43
CA GLN A 161 -7.32 -2.84 1.36
C GLN A 161 -6.34 -1.94 0.61
N ILE A 162 -5.32 -1.45 1.30
CA ILE A 162 -4.29 -0.59 0.73
C ILE A 162 -2.95 -1.34 0.77
N THR A 163 -2.30 -1.47 -0.38
CA THR A 163 -0.97 -2.05 -0.50
C THR A 163 0.04 -0.97 -0.86
N VAL A 164 1.19 -0.99 -0.21
CA VAL A 164 2.28 -0.03 -0.45
C VAL A 164 3.55 -0.78 -0.75
N ILE A 165 4.10 -0.59 -1.95
CA ILE A 165 5.39 -1.15 -2.32
C ILE A 165 6.46 -0.15 -1.94
N MET A 166 7.33 -0.53 -0.99
CA MET A 166 8.39 0.32 -0.44
C MET A 166 9.79 -0.30 -0.65
N GLY A 167 9.86 -1.33 -1.49
CA GLY A 167 11.05 -2.12 -1.76
C GLY A 167 10.78 -3.15 -2.85
N PRO A 168 11.62 -4.18 -2.96
CA PRO A 168 11.37 -5.30 -3.86
C PRO A 168 10.05 -6.01 -3.52
N CYS A 169 9.33 -6.44 -4.55
CA CYS A 169 8.11 -7.24 -4.50
C CYS A 169 8.07 -8.16 -5.71
N ALA A 170 8.80 -9.28 -5.63
CA ALA A 170 9.04 -10.17 -6.77
C ALA A 170 8.25 -11.48 -6.69
N GLY A 171 7.88 -12.04 -7.85
CA GLY A 171 7.25 -13.35 -7.93
C GLY A 171 5.85 -13.35 -7.33
N GLY A 172 5.56 -14.37 -6.51
CA GLY A 172 4.27 -14.52 -5.85
C GLY A 172 3.86 -13.32 -5.01
N ALA A 173 4.82 -12.56 -4.46
CA ALA A 173 4.54 -11.35 -3.69
C ALA A 173 3.74 -10.30 -4.46
N SER A 174 3.90 -10.24 -5.78
CA SER A 174 3.24 -9.24 -6.63
C SER A 174 1.73 -9.47 -6.85
N TYR A 175 1.22 -10.69 -6.58
CA TYR A 175 -0.21 -10.98 -6.77
C TYR A 175 -1.12 -10.42 -5.67
N SER A 176 -0.66 -10.39 -4.41
CA SER A 176 -1.46 -9.81 -3.32
C SER A 176 -1.76 -8.31 -3.53
N PRO A 177 -0.77 -7.46 -3.91
CA PRO A 177 -1.02 -6.08 -4.32
C PRO A 177 -2.08 -5.97 -5.42
N ALA A 178 -2.03 -6.82 -6.45
CA ALA A 178 -2.98 -6.80 -7.56
C ALA A 178 -4.44 -7.11 -7.15
N LEU A 179 -4.63 -7.75 -5.99
CA LEU A 179 -5.95 -8.06 -5.42
C LEU A 179 -6.47 -7.00 -4.44
N SER A 180 -5.63 -6.02 -4.07
CA SER A 180 -6.03 -4.92 -3.19
C SER A 180 -6.78 -3.80 -3.93
N ASP A 181 -7.40 -2.89 -3.18
CA ASP A 181 -8.20 -1.80 -3.76
C ASP A 181 -7.31 -0.66 -4.26
N PHE A 182 -6.23 -0.36 -3.53
CA PHE A 182 -5.26 0.67 -3.88
C PHE A 182 -3.83 0.16 -3.72
N VAL A 183 -3.00 0.47 -4.70
CA VAL A 183 -1.57 0.14 -4.74
C VAL A 183 -0.77 1.42 -4.89
N PHE A 184 0.02 1.75 -3.87
CA PHE A 184 0.95 2.87 -3.91
C PHE A 184 2.38 2.36 -4.01
N MET A 185 3.25 3.13 -4.66
CA MET A 185 4.67 2.81 -4.81
C MET A 185 5.53 4.00 -4.39
N VAL A 186 6.63 3.73 -3.71
CA VAL A 186 7.64 4.75 -3.38
C VAL A 186 8.67 4.82 -4.49
N GLU A 187 8.93 6.00 -5.02
CA GLU A 187 9.86 6.19 -6.14
C GLU A 187 11.28 5.78 -5.77
N ASN A 188 12.02 5.27 -6.76
CA ASN A 188 13.42 4.84 -6.66
C ASN A 188 13.70 3.64 -5.71
N THR A 189 12.75 3.24 -4.87
CA THR A 189 12.92 2.10 -3.94
C THR A 189 11.98 0.94 -4.27
N ALA A 190 10.79 1.24 -4.78
CA ALA A 190 9.76 0.24 -5.07
C ALA A 190 9.96 -0.45 -6.42
N GLN A 191 9.94 -1.78 -6.40
CA GLN A 191 10.05 -2.62 -7.59
C GLN A 191 9.05 -3.76 -7.49
N MET A 192 8.21 -3.97 -8.52
CA MET A 192 7.20 -5.01 -8.53
C MET A 192 7.19 -5.76 -9.87
N PHE A 193 7.36 -7.08 -9.85
CA PHE A 193 7.31 -7.89 -11.08
C PHE A 193 7.11 -9.38 -10.75
N ILE A 194 6.55 -10.13 -11.70
CA ILE A 194 6.38 -11.58 -11.56
C ILE A 194 7.72 -12.28 -11.76
N THR A 195 8.40 -11.99 -12.88
CA THR A 195 9.66 -12.64 -13.24
C THR A 195 10.78 -11.60 -13.22
N GLY A 196 11.89 -11.89 -12.54
CA GLY A 196 13.00 -10.96 -12.41
C GLY A 196 13.87 -10.85 -13.68
N PRO A 197 14.65 -9.76 -13.82
CA PRO A 197 15.46 -9.50 -15.02
C PRO A 197 16.43 -10.62 -15.41
N SER A 198 17.06 -11.28 -14.42
CA SER A 198 18.01 -12.36 -14.67
C SER A 198 17.39 -13.55 -15.40
N VAL A 199 16.12 -13.85 -15.12
CA VAL A 199 15.38 -14.93 -15.79
C VAL A 199 14.95 -14.48 -17.20
N ILE A 200 14.54 -13.23 -17.36
CA ILE A 200 14.19 -12.66 -18.67
C ILE A 200 15.40 -12.73 -19.62
N GLN A 201 16.58 -12.27 -19.16
CA GLN A 201 17.81 -12.30 -19.95
C GLN A 201 18.18 -13.73 -20.35
N ALA A 202 18.08 -14.69 -19.42
CA ALA A 202 18.43 -16.09 -19.68
C ALA A 202 17.51 -16.77 -20.72
N ILE A 203 16.24 -16.36 -20.81
CA ILE A 203 15.24 -16.99 -21.69
C ILE A 203 15.07 -16.26 -23.01
N THR A 204 15.07 -14.93 -22.98
CA THR A 204 14.75 -14.08 -24.14
C THR A 204 15.97 -13.41 -24.75
N GLY A 205 17.08 -13.32 -24.00
CA GLY A 205 18.24 -12.51 -24.36
C GLY A 205 18.07 -11.00 -24.13
N GLU A 206 16.89 -10.54 -23.68
CA GLU A 206 16.64 -9.13 -23.41
C GLU A 206 17.31 -8.69 -22.09
N GLU A 207 18.05 -7.59 -22.16
CA GLU A 207 18.62 -6.94 -20.98
C GLU A 207 17.71 -5.79 -20.54
N VAL A 208 17.18 -5.89 -19.32
CA VAL A 208 16.31 -4.88 -18.73
C VAL A 208 16.70 -4.70 -17.26
N THR A 209 16.71 -3.47 -16.77
CA THR A 209 16.96 -3.21 -15.35
C THR A 209 15.71 -3.49 -14.50
N MET A 210 15.85 -3.62 -13.17
CA MET A 210 14.69 -3.79 -12.28
C MET A 210 13.71 -2.60 -12.38
N ASP A 211 14.22 -1.39 -12.53
CA ASP A 211 13.41 -0.17 -12.61
C ASP A 211 12.69 -0.03 -13.96
N GLU A 212 13.35 -0.40 -15.06
CA GLU A 212 12.72 -0.46 -16.39
C GLU A 212 11.66 -1.57 -16.49
N LEU A 213 11.82 -2.64 -15.71
CA LEU A 213 10.89 -3.76 -15.70
C LEU A 213 9.66 -3.48 -14.83
N GLY A 214 9.87 -2.99 -13.61
CA GLY A 214 8.82 -2.93 -12.59
C GLY A 214 8.97 -1.77 -11.59
N GLY A 215 9.66 -0.70 -11.98
CA GLY A 215 9.74 0.51 -11.16
C GLY A 215 8.40 1.26 -11.07
N ALA A 216 8.27 2.14 -10.09
CA ALA A 216 7.05 2.91 -9.84
C ALA A 216 6.50 3.63 -11.09
N LYS A 217 7.38 4.21 -11.92
CA LYS A 217 7.00 4.88 -13.18
C LYS A 217 6.31 3.95 -14.17
N ILE A 218 6.85 2.74 -14.37
CA ILE A 218 6.26 1.74 -15.28
C ILE A 218 4.84 1.37 -14.82
N HIS A 219 4.64 1.22 -13.51
CA HIS A 219 3.33 0.85 -12.96
C HIS A 219 2.31 1.98 -12.89
N THR A 220 2.76 3.22 -12.81
CA THR A 220 1.88 4.41 -12.78
C THR A 220 1.60 5.00 -14.15
N THR A 221 2.40 4.71 -15.19
CA THR A 221 2.19 5.30 -16.53
C THR A 221 1.87 4.29 -17.62
N LYS A 222 2.34 3.03 -17.50
CA LYS A 222 2.26 2.05 -18.60
C LYS A 222 1.34 0.87 -18.29
N SER A 223 1.55 0.18 -17.17
CA SER A 223 0.74 -1.01 -16.86
C SER A 223 -0.55 -0.71 -16.09
N GLY A 224 -0.65 0.45 -15.44
CA GLY A 224 -1.83 0.79 -14.62
C GLY A 224 -1.97 -0.05 -13.35
N ASN A 225 -0.93 -0.78 -12.92
CA ASN A 225 -0.98 -1.61 -11.71
C ASN A 225 -0.74 -0.81 -10.41
N ALA A 226 -0.17 0.40 -10.50
CA ALA A 226 -0.01 1.30 -9.36
C ALA A 226 -0.91 2.53 -9.54
N HIS A 227 -1.66 2.82 -8.49
CA HIS A 227 -2.66 3.89 -8.45
C HIS A 227 -2.01 5.26 -8.24
N ARG A 228 -0.84 5.30 -7.59
CA ARG A 228 -0.06 6.52 -7.38
C ARG A 228 1.38 6.17 -6.97
N SER A 229 2.34 7.01 -7.35
CA SER A 229 3.67 7.00 -6.76
C SER A 229 3.89 8.21 -5.84
N PHE A 230 4.81 8.07 -4.90
CA PHE A 230 5.24 9.13 -3.99
C PHE A 230 6.76 9.21 -3.97
N GLU A 231 7.30 10.42 -3.88
CA GLU A 231 8.76 10.64 -3.93
C GLU A 231 9.50 9.94 -2.80
N ASN A 232 8.84 9.78 -1.64
CA ASN A 232 9.41 9.16 -0.44
C ASN A 232 8.31 8.54 0.45
N GLU A 233 8.75 7.78 1.45
CA GLU A 233 7.85 7.07 2.37
C GLU A 233 6.97 8.02 3.20
N ASP A 234 7.47 9.19 3.62
CA ASP A 234 6.71 10.16 4.42
C ASP A 234 5.52 10.74 3.64
N GLN A 235 5.75 11.19 2.41
CA GLN A 235 4.67 11.62 1.51
C GLN A 235 3.68 10.49 1.22
N CYS A 236 4.15 9.24 1.14
CA CYS A 236 3.29 8.09 0.97
C CYS A 236 2.37 7.88 2.18
N PHE A 237 2.88 7.99 3.41
CA PHE A 237 2.07 7.91 4.62
C PHE A 237 1.02 9.02 4.69
N ASP A 238 1.38 10.25 4.31
CA ASP A 238 0.41 11.35 4.22
C ASP A 238 -0.66 11.07 3.16
N GLY A 239 -0.27 10.49 2.02
CA GLY A 239 -1.18 10.03 0.98
C GLY A 239 -2.16 8.95 1.45
N ILE A 240 -1.69 7.98 2.24
CA ILE A 240 -2.53 6.94 2.85
C ILE A 240 -3.51 7.54 3.86
N LYS A 241 -3.03 8.40 4.75
CA LYS A 241 -3.85 9.12 5.74
C LYS A 241 -4.94 9.95 5.05
N LYS A 242 -4.56 10.64 3.96
CA LYS A 242 -5.48 11.41 3.13
C LYS A 242 -6.49 10.50 2.43
N LEU A 243 -6.07 9.40 1.79
CA LEU A 243 -7.00 8.45 1.16
C LEU A 243 -8.00 7.89 2.17
N LEU A 244 -7.53 7.38 3.31
CA LEU A 244 -8.41 6.86 4.36
C LEU A 244 -9.42 7.89 4.82
N SER A 245 -9.07 9.18 4.86
CA SER A 245 -10.00 10.26 5.18
C SER A 245 -11.22 10.33 4.26
N PHE A 246 -11.16 9.78 3.04
CA PHE A 246 -12.30 9.72 2.13
C PHE A 246 -13.12 8.43 2.29
N LEU A 247 -12.50 7.33 2.71
CA LEU A 247 -13.09 6.00 2.69
C LEU A 247 -13.83 5.67 4.00
N PRO A 248 -14.93 4.89 3.95
CA PRO A 248 -15.54 4.31 5.15
C PRO A 248 -14.62 3.21 5.72
N ASP A 249 -14.85 2.80 6.98
CA ASP A 249 -14.06 1.71 7.59
C ASP A 249 -14.37 0.34 6.96
N ASN A 250 -15.60 0.17 6.47
CA ASN A 250 -16.11 -1.03 5.82
C ASN A 250 -17.37 -0.72 4.99
N ASN A 251 -17.86 -1.70 4.25
CA ASN A 251 -19.01 -1.54 3.34
C ASN A 251 -20.39 -1.39 4.01
N LEU A 252 -20.48 -1.57 5.34
CA LEU A 252 -21.71 -1.31 6.12
C LEU A 252 -21.65 0.02 6.87
N ALA A 253 -20.47 0.63 6.97
CA ALA A 253 -20.27 1.92 7.61
C ALA A 253 -20.69 3.08 6.69
N GLY A 254 -21.18 4.17 7.29
CA GLY A 254 -21.38 5.42 6.57
C GLY A 254 -20.04 6.05 6.16
N LEU A 255 -20.09 6.94 5.16
CA LEU A 255 -18.95 7.76 4.81
C LEU A 255 -18.53 8.65 6.00
N PRO A 256 -17.21 8.86 6.21
CA PRO A 256 -16.76 9.78 7.23
C PRO A 256 -17.28 11.19 6.92
N GLN A 257 -17.84 11.86 7.91
CA GLN A 257 -18.34 13.22 7.79
C GLN A 257 -17.28 14.21 8.24
N TYR A 258 -17.02 15.21 7.40
CA TYR A 258 -16.10 16.30 7.70
C TYR A 258 -16.88 17.59 7.90
N GLU A 259 -16.35 18.46 8.74
CA GLU A 259 -16.86 19.82 8.83
C GLU A 259 -16.58 20.53 7.51
N CYS A 260 -17.63 21.04 6.85
CA CYS A 260 -17.49 21.82 5.65
C CYS A 260 -17.14 23.27 6.04
N THR A 261 -15.92 23.70 5.70
CA THR A 261 -15.48 25.09 5.86
C THR A 261 -15.69 25.92 4.60
N ASP A 262 -16.10 25.31 3.49
CA ASP A 262 -16.41 25.99 2.23
C ASP A 262 -17.86 26.49 2.24
N SER A 263 -18.12 27.59 1.53
CA SER A 263 -19.46 28.14 1.41
C SER A 263 -20.30 27.26 0.48
N LEU A 264 -21.41 26.74 1.01
CA LEU A 264 -22.38 25.97 0.20
C LEU A 264 -23.02 26.80 -0.94
N ASN A 265 -22.93 28.13 -0.84
CA ASN A 265 -23.43 29.06 -1.84
C ASN A 265 -22.28 29.72 -2.63
N ARG A 266 -21.08 29.14 -2.62
CA ARG A 266 -19.94 29.65 -3.42
C ARG A 266 -20.33 29.70 -4.89
N THR A 267 -20.21 30.88 -5.48
CA THR A 267 -20.30 31.04 -6.93
C THR A 267 -18.95 30.72 -7.55
N ALA A 268 -18.95 30.13 -8.74
CA ALA A 268 -17.76 29.71 -9.45
C ALA A 268 -17.68 30.40 -10.82
N GLU A 269 -17.61 31.73 -10.81
CA GLU A 269 -17.60 32.55 -12.03
C GLU A 269 -16.42 32.20 -12.96
N ALA A 270 -15.30 31.75 -12.39
CA ALA A 270 -14.13 31.28 -13.14
C ALA A 270 -14.44 30.12 -14.11
N ILE A 271 -15.55 29.39 -13.91
CA ILE A 271 -15.99 28.33 -14.84
C ILE A 271 -16.40 28.91 -16.20
N TYR A 272 -16.94 30.13 -16.24
CA TYR A 272 -17.39 30.77 -17.48
C TYR A 272 -16.23 30.99 -18.46
N ASP A 273 -15.06 31.34 -17.93
CA ASP A 273 -13.84 31.56 -18.73
C ASP A 273 -13.07 30.26 -19.01
N LEU A 274 -13.39 29.17 -18.31
CA LEU A 274 -12.68 27.90 -18.44
C LEU A 274 -13.10 27.11 -19.68
N ILE A 275 -14.37 27.19 -20.06
CA ILE A 275 -14.91 26.43 -21.19
C ILE A 275 -14.76 27.26 -22.48
N PRO A 276 -13.90 26.86 -23.42
CA PRO A 276 -13.70 27.59 -24.65
C PRO A 276 -14.96 27.52 -25.54
N GLU A 277 -15.31 28.61 -26.23
CA GLU A 277 -16.44 28.65 -27.18
C GLU A 277 -16.21 27.79 -28.43
N GLY A 278 -14.96 27.39 -28.71
CA GLY A 278 -14.54 26.63 -29.89
C GLY A 278 -14.27 25.13 -29.62
N LYS A 279 -13.48 24.51 -30.49
CA LYS A 279 -13.10 23.08 -30.39
C LYS A 279 -11.85 22.82 -29.53
N SER A 280 -11.29 23.86 -28.91
CA SER A 280 -10.11 23.71 -28.06
C SER A 280 -10.42 22.86 -26.84
N GLY A 281 -9.46 22.06 -26.40
CA GLY A 281 -9.56 21.38 -25.10
C GLY A 281 -9.47 22.37 -23.95
N TYR A 282 -9.90 21.92 -22.77
CA TYR A 282 -9.66 22.59 -21.49
C TYR A 282 -9.25 21.53 -20.46
N ASP A 283 -8.68 21.98 -19.35
CA ASP A 283 -8.33 21.08 -18.26
C ASP A 283 -9.54 20.84 -17.35
N VAL A 284 -10.06 19.62 -17.38
CA VAL A 284 -11.22 19.24 -16.55
C VAL A 284 -10.91 19.29 -15.05
N LYS A 285 -9.65 19.19 -14.63
CA LYS A 285 -9.28 19.31 -13.22
C LYS A 285 -9.54 20.71 -12.70
N SER A 286 -9.22 21.72 -13.51
CA SER A 286 -9.54 23.12 -13.20
C SER A 286 -11.05 23.33 -12.97
N LEU A 287 -11.91 22.60 -13.68
CA LEU A 287 -13.36 22.62 -13.45
C LEU A 287 -13.73 21.95 -12.13
N ILE A 288 -13.18 20.76 -11.88
CA ILE A 288 -13.44 19.99 -10.64
C ILE A 288 -13.07 20.81 -9.40
N LEU A 289 -11.90 21.46 -9.41
CA LEU A 289 -11.41 22.29 -8.30
C LEU A 289 -12.34 23.49 -7.99
N GLN A 290 -13.09 23.97 -8.99
CA GLN A 290 -14.09 25.01 -8.77
C GLN A 290 -15.38 24.50 -8.14
N ILE A 291 -15.64 23.19 -8.13
CA ILE A 291 -16.90 22.59 -7.66
C ILE A 291 -16.76 22.01 -6.25
N VAL A 292 -15.63 21.36 -5.98
CA VAL A 292 -15.42 20.60 -4.74
C VAL A 292 -15.02 21.51 -3.57
N ASP A 293 -15.30 21.06 -2.35
CA ASP A 293 -15.00 21.80 -1.13
C ASP A 293 -13.50 22.11 -1.05
N ASN A 294 -13.16 23.38 -0.84
CA ASN A 294 -11.79 23.88 -0.65
C ASN A 294 -10.81 23.51 -1.79
N ALA A 295 -11.31 23.18 -2.99
CA ALA A 295 -10.50 22.66 -4.09
C ALA A 295 -9.64 21.43 -3.70
N ASP A 296 -10.08 20.63 -2.72
CA ASP A 296 -9.34 19.46 -2.25
C ASP A 296 -9.75 18.18 -3.00
N ILE A 297 -8.80 17.63 -3.76
CA ILE A 297 -8.95 16.35 -4.45
C ILE A 297 -7.84 15.36 -4.08
N PHE A 298 -8.17 14.08 -4.20
CA PHE A 298 -7.22 12.97 -4.19
C PHE A 298 -7.39 12.14 -5.47
N GLU A 299 -6.58 12.47 -6.47
CA GLU A 299 -6.56 11.72 -7.73
C GLU A 299 -6.01 10.30 -7.58
N ILE A 300 -6.64 9.39 -8.33
CA ILE A 300 -6.28 7.99 -8.51
C ILE A 300 -5.83 7.82 -9.97
N HIS A 301 -4.69 7.16 -10.19
CA HIS A 301 -4.05 7.03 -11.49
C HIS A 301 -3.82 8.38 -12.21
N PRO A 302 -3.21 9.40 -11.58
CA PRO A 302 -2.99 10.70 -12.23
C PRO A 302 -2.17 10.59 -13.53
N ASP A 303 -1.25 9.62 -13.58
CA ASP A 303 -0.29 9.46 -14.68
C ASP A 303 -0.65 8.34 -15.69
N PHE A 304 -1.71 7.57 -15.43
CA PHE A 304 -2.20 6.50 -16.31
C PHE A 304 -3.54 6.90 -16.94
N ALA A 305 -3.69 6.62 -18.25
CA ALA A 305 -4.89 6.93 -19.01
C ALA A 305 -5.41 8.36 -18.78
N GLN A 306 -4.54 9.35 -19.01
CA GLN A 306 -4.78 10.75 -18.66
C GLN A 306 -5.96 11.41 -19.41
N ASN A 307 -6.55 10.72 -20.40
CA ASN A 307 -7.80 11.08 -21.09
C ASN A 307 -9.06 10.92 -20.22
N VAL A 308 -8.96 10.30 -19.04
CA VAL A 308 -10.00 10.31 -18.00
C VAL A 308 -9.39 10.64 -16.63
N VAL A 309 -10.04 11.50 -15.86
CA VAL A 309 -9.69 11.83 -14.47
C VAL A 309 -10.59 11.04 -13.54
N THR A 310 -10.00 10.37 -12.55
CA THR A 310 -10.69 9.73 -11.44
C THR A 310 -10.13 10.25 -10.12
N CYS A 311 -10.99 10.76 -9.24
CA CYS A 311 -10.54 11.29 -7.95
C CYS A 311 -11.62 11.22 -6.87
N PHE A 312 -11.17 11.16 -5.62
CA PHE A 312 -12.02 11.46 -4.47
C PHE A 312 -11.97 12.96 -4.16
N ALA A 313 -13.11 13.50 -3.74
CA ALA A 313 -13.24 14.87 -3.27
C ALA A 313 -14.34 14.95 -2.20
N ARG A 314 -14.65 16.16 -1.72
CA ARG A 314 -15.82 16.40 -0.86
C ARG A 314 -16.73 17.47 -1.43
N ILE A 315 -18.03 17.31 -1.19
CA ILE A 315 -19.05 18.34 -1.42
C ILE A 315 -19.93 18.39 -0.19
N ASN A 316 -20.01 19.57 0.46
CA ASN A 316 -20.70 19.76 1.74
C ASN A 316 -20.21 18.75 2.80
N GLY A 317 -18.89 18.57 2.91
CA GLY A 317 -18.24 17.72 3.91
C GLY A 317 -18.41 16.20 3.69
N LYS A 318 -19.03 15.77 2.59
CA LYS A 318 -19.25 14.36 2.25
C LYS A 318 -18.36 13.91 1.10
N THR A 319 -17.75 12.74 1.23
CA THR A 319 -16.95 12.14 0.16
C THR A 319 -17.78 11.92 -1.10
N VAL A 320 -17.23 12.30 -2.26
CA VAL A 320 -17.73 11.97 -3.59
C VAL A 320 -16.60 11.38 -4.44
N GLY A 321 -16.93 10.41 -5.29
CA GLY A 321 -16.05 9.95 -6.37
C GLY A 321 -16.40 10.68 -7.66
N ILE A 322 -15.38 11.18 -8.37
CA ILE A 322 -15.54 11.94 -9.61
C ILE A 322 -14.86 11.17 -10.75
N VAL A 323 -15.59 11.00 -11.85
CA VAL A 323 -15.08 10.48 -13.13
C VAL A 323 -15.37 11.53 -14.19
N ALA A 324 -14.34 12.03 -14.87
CA ALA A 324 -14.49 13.08 -15.86
C ALA A 324 -13.55 12.88 -17.06
N ASN A 325 -14.04 13.07 -18.28
CA ASN A 325 -13.19 13.08 -19.47
C ASN A 325 -12.23 14.27 -19.43
N GLN A 326 -11.00 14.09 -19.91
CA GLN A 326 -9.98 15.15 -20.00
C GLN A 326 -9.80 15.60 -21.45
N PRO A 327 -10.44 16.70 -21.89
CA PRO A 327 -10.39 17.15 -23.29
C PRO A 327 -8.97 17.45 -23.78
N ASN A 328 -8.06 17.88 -22.91
CA ASN A 328 -6.66 18.15 -23.27
C ASN A 328 -5.86 16.89 -23.65
N VAL A 329 -6.38 15.69 -23.38
CA VAL A 329 -5.70 14.43 -23.69
C VAL A 329 -6.61 13.57 -24.56
N LYS A 330 -6.15 13.24 -25.77
CA LYS A 330 -6.91 12.44 -26.75
C LYS A 330 -8.34 12.97 -26.99
N ALA A 331 -8.54 14.30 -26.91
CA ALA A 331 -9.86 14.94 -27.00
C ALA A 331 -10.90 14.42 -25.99
N GLY A 332 -10.47 13.83 -24.85
CA GLY A 332 -11.34 13.21 -23.86
C GLY A 332 -11.96 11.88 -24.29
N CYS A 333 -11.53 11.31 -25.42
CA CYS A 333 -12.04 10.03 -25.90
C CYS A 333 -11.72 8.89 -24.94
N LEU A 334 -12.62 7.91 -24.85
CA LEU A 334 -12.41 6.68 -24.10
C LEU A 334 -11.68 5.65 -24.97
N ASP A 335 -10.62 5.08 -24.42
CA ASP A 335 -9.89 3.92 -24.95
C ASP A 335 -9.88 2.79 -23.91
N ILE A 336 -9.13 1.72 -24.19
CA ILE A 336 -9.06 0.53 -23.34
C ILE A 336 -8.60 0.91 -21.92
N ASP A 337 -7.45 1.59 -21.82
CA ASP A 337 -6.85 1.97 -20.54
C ASP A 337 -7.75 2.91 -19.73
N ALA A 338 -8.37 3.91 -20.38
CA ALA A 338 -9.31 4.80 -19.69
C ALA A 338 -10.57 4.07 -19.23
N SER A 339 -11.05 3.10 -20.01
CA SER A 339 -12.20 2.28 -19.65
C SER A 339 -11.90 1.42 -18.41
N ASP A 340 -10.73 0.76 -18.37
CA ASP A 340 -10.31 -0.05 -17.22
C ASP A 340 -10.13 0.81 -15.96
N LYS A 341 -9.44 1.95 -16.09
CA LYS A 341 -9.25 2.93 -14.99
C LYS A 341 -10.59 3.39 -14.41
N ALA A 342 -11.51 3.85 -15.26
CA ALA A 342 -12.80 4.36 -14.81
C ALA A 342 -13.69 3.25 -14.25
N ALA A 343 -13.74 2.09 -14.90
CA ALA A 343 -14.58 0.98 -14.48
C ALA A 343 -14.18 0.43 -13.11
N ARG A 344 -12.87 0.33 -12.81
CA ARG A 344 -12.42 -0.11 -11.49
C ARG A 344 -12.68 0.93 -10.41
N PHE A 345 -12.55 2.23 -10.71
CA PHE A 345 -12.83 3.29 -9.74
C PHE A 345 -14.32 3.42 -9.38
N VAL A 346 -15.22 3.11 -10.31
CA VAL A 346 -16.68 3.17 -10.08
C VAL A 346 -17.17 2.01 -9.20
N ARG A 347 -16.50 0.85 -9.26
CA ARG A 347 -16.86 -0.36 -8.51
C ARG A 347 -16.37 -0.31 -7.07
#